data_AF-A0A1I4VVX1-F1
#
_entry.id   AF-A0A1I4VVX1-F1
#
_cell.length_a   1.000
_cell.length_b   1.000
_cell.length_c   1.000
_cell.angle_alpha   90.00
_cell.angle_beta   90.00
_cell.angle_gamma   90.00
#
_symmetry.space_group_name_H-M   'P 1'
#
loop_
_entity.id
_entity.type
_entity.pdbx_description
1 polymer ?
#
loop_
_entity_poly.entity_id
_entity_poly.type
_entity_poly.pdbx_seq_one_letter_code
_entity_poly.pdbx_strand_id
1 'polypeptide(L)'
;MNKFELIKRDNIIKKMVSNSRAILTKQIDFVEGCFKMKVLIGNVTYIKPIDNIDLEIFSVFYHKMAFYPVGDEKEEYNKEFLEKLNLKIQLILDEFEKPILDKCEEIIKNSIF
;
A
#
# COMPACT_ATOMS: atom_id res chain seq x y z
N MET A 1 12.57 -21.80 -10.13
CA MET A 1 11.54 -21.58 -9.10
C MET A 1 10.87 -22.91 -8.80
N ASN A 2 10.89 -23.36 -7.55
CA ASN A 2 10.32 -24.65 -7.15
C ASN A 2 8.79 -24.52 -6.90
N LYS A 3 8.12 -25.66 -6.73
CA LYS A 3 6.67 -25.71 -6.48
C LYS A 3 6.23 -24.91 -5.25
N PHE A 4 7.04 -24.90 -4.18
CA PHE A 4 6.72 -24.18 -2.95
C PHE A 4 6.81 -22.66 -3.14
N GLU A 5 7.80 -22.18 -3.90
CA GLU A 5 7.95 -20.77 -4.24
C GLU A 5 6.78 -20.25 -5.08
N LEU A 6 6.31 -21.04 -6.04
CA LEU A 6 5.11 -20.74 -6.84
C LEU A 6 3.87 -20.57 -5.94
N ILE A 7 3.62 -21.54 -5.06
CA ILE A 7 2.48 -21.48 -4.12
C ILE A 7 2.60 -20.26 -3.21
N LYS A 8 3.79 -19.97 -2.70
CA LYS A 8 4.04 -18.80 -1.85
C LYS A 8 3.76 -17.51 -2.60
N ARG A 9 4.22 -17.38 -3.85
CA ARG A 9 3.97 -16.23 -4.73
C ARG A 9 2.47 -16.01 -4.92
N ASP A 10 1.72 -17.05 -5.29
CA ASP A 10 0.28 -16.95 -5.56
C ASP A 10 -0.50 -16.57 -4.29
N ASN A 11 -0.08 -17.09 -3.14
CA ASN A 11 -0.66 -16.70 -1.86
C ASN A 11 -0.41 -15.23 -1.51
N ILE A 12 0.76 -14.68 -1.86
CA ILE A 12 1.05 -13.25 -1.67
C ILE A 12 0.17 -12.40 -2.60
N ILE A 13 0.01 -12.80 -3.87
CA ILE A 13 -0.86 -12.09 -4.81
C ILE A 13 -2.32 -12.11 -4.33
N LYS A 14 -2.83 -13.24 -3.82
CA LYS A 14 -4.16 -13.30 -3.18
C LYS A 14 -4.29 -12.32 -2.01
N LYS A 15 -3.24 -12.15 -1.21
CA LYS A 15 -3.21 -11.13 -0.14
C LYS A 15 -3.21 -9.71 -0.69
N MET A 16 -2.51 -9.45 -1.80
CA MET A 16 -2.55 -8.13 -2.48
C MET A 16 -3.95 -7.81 -2.98
N VAL A 17 -4.65 -8.77 -3.59
CA VAL A 17 -6.05 -8.62 -4.03
C VAL A 17 -6.97 -8.34 -2.84
N SER A 18 -6.84 -9.12 -1.76
CA SER A 18 -7.63 -8.91 -0.54
C SER A 18 -7.39 -7.52 0.06
N ASN A 19 -6.12 -7.09 0.14
CA ASN A 19 -5.76 -5.77 0.65
C ASN A 19 -6.29 -4.63 -0.26
N SER A 20 -6.22 -4.80 -1.58
CA SER A 20 -6.78 -3.84 -2.54
C SER A 20 -8.28 -3.65 -2.34
N ARG A 21 -9.01 -4.75 -2.11
CA ARG A 21 -10.45 -4.70 -1.79
C ARG A 21 -10.70 -3.97 -0.50
N ALA A 22 -9.94 -4.27 0.56
CA ALA A 22 -10.09 -3.61 1.86
C ALA A 22 -9.85 -2.10 1.78
N ILE A 23 -8.86 -1.65 1.00
CA ILE A 23 -8.60 -0.21 0.75
C ILE A 23 -9.81 0.42 0.03
N LEU A 24 -10.25 -0.18 -1.07
CA LEU A 24 -11.38 0.34 -1.87
C LEU A 24 -12.68 0.42 -1.07
N THR A 25 -12.93 -0.57 -0.20
CA THR A 25 -14.14 -0.64 0.63
C THR A 25 -13.98 0.04 1.98
N LYS A 26 -12.84 0.72 2.23
CA LYS A 26 -12.54 1.45 3.47
C LYS A 26 -12.63 0.57 4.73
N GLN A 27 -12.35 -0.73 4.60
CA GLN A 27 -12.28 -1.68 5.72
C GLN A 27 -10.95 -1.60 6.49
N ILE A 28 -9.96 -0.93 5.90
CA ILE A 28 -8.67 -0.61 6.49
C ILE A 28 -8.39 0.87 6.27
N ASP A 29 -7.62 1.48 7.17
CA ASP A 29 -7.10 2.83 6.92
C ASP A 29 -6.30 2.86 5.61
N PHE A 30 -6.41 3.98 4.89
CA PHE A 30 -5.80 4.11 3.57
C PHE A 30 -4.27 4.01 3.63
N VAL A 31 -3.64 4.72 4.57
CA VAL A 31 -2.17 4.73 4.74
C VAL A 31 -1.70 3.36 5.19
N GLU A 32 -2.38 2.76 6.17
CA GLU A 32 -2.07 1.41 6.66
C GLU A 32 -2.16 0.37 5.52
N GLY A 33 -3.24 0.44 4.73
CA GLY A 33 -3.44 -0.40 3.56
C GLY A 33 -2.31 -0.26 2.54
N CYS A 34 -1.86 0.97 2.26
CA CYS A 34 -0.75 1.23 1.34
C CYS A 34 0.58 0.69 1.86
N PHE A 35 0.87 0.85 3.16
CA PHE A 35 2.09 0.32 3.78
C PHE A 35 2.11 -1.21 3.73
N LYS A 36 0.98 -1.84 4.05
CA LYS A 36 0.82 -3.28 3.91
C LYS A 36 1.00 -3.73 2.46
N MET A 37 0.48 -2.97 1.49
CA MET A 37 0.69 -3.26 0.07
C MET A 37 2.18 -3.23 -0.30
N LYS A 38 2.92 -2.20 0.14
CA LYS A 38 4.37 -2.08 -0.10
C LYS A 38 5.15 -3.31 0.39
N VAL A 39 4.81 -3.81 1.57
CA VAL A 39 5.42 -5.05 2.12
C VAL A 39 5.09 -6.26 1.26
N LEU A 40 3.83 -6.43 0.82
CA LEU A 40 3.42 -7.53 -0.05
C LEU A 40 4.14 -7.48 -1.41
N ILE A 41 4.28 -6.29 -1.99
CA ILE A 41 5.00 -6.06 -3.25
C ILE A 41 6.48 -6.45 -3.10
N GLY A 42 7.14 -6.06 -2.01
CA GLY A 42 8.52 -6.48 -1.73
C GLY A 42 8.65 -8.00 -1.66
N ASN A 43 7.73 -8.66 -0.95
CA ASN A 43 7.72 -10.11 -0.77
C ASN A 43 7.47 -10.88 -2.08
N VAL A 44 6.56 -10.40 -2.95
CA VAL A 44 6.30 -11.06 -4.24
C VAL A 44 7.47 -10.85 -5.20
N THR A 45 8.03 -9.64 -5.24
CA THR A 45 9.15 -9.27 -6.12
C THR A 45 10.41 -10.08 -5.80
N TYR A 46 10.67 -10.34 -4.51
CA TYR A 46 11.78 -11.21 -4.08
C TYR A 46 11.66 -12.65 -4.62
N ILE A 47 10.44 -13.15 -4.85
CA ILE A 47 10.21 -14.51 -5.39
C ILE A 47 10.20 -14.48 -6.92
N LYS A 48 9.26 -13.71 -7.49
CA LYS A 48 9.15 -13.43 -8.92
C LYS A 48 8.24 -12.21 -9.10
N PRO A 49 8.71 -11.14 -9.80
CA PRO A 49 7.94 -9.94 -10.07
C PRO A 49 6.56 -10.20 -10.73
N ILE A 50 5.70 -9.19 -10.64
CA ILE A 50 4.42 -9.12 -11.35
C ILE A 50 4.65 -8.22 -12.56
N ASP A 51 4.95 -8.82 -13.71
CA ASP A 51 5.44 -8.09 -14.89
C ASP A 51 4.36 -7.26 -15.62
N ASN A 52 3.08 -7.53 -15.33
CA ASN A 52 1.93 -6.96 -16.03
C ASN A 52 1.25 -5.79 -15.31
N ILE A 53 1.74 -5.39 -14.14
CA ILE A 53 1.17 -4.30 -13.35
C ILE A 53 2.30 -3.44 -12.83
N ASP A 54 2.29 -2.16 -13.16
CA ASP A 54 3.19 -1.19 -12.54
C ASP A 54 2.71 -0.86 -11.11
N LEU A 55 3.53 -1.21 -10.13
CA LEU A 55 3.26 -1.11 -8.70
C LEU A 55 4.14 -0.04 -8.02
N GLU A 56 4.89 0.75 -8.79
CA GLU A 56 5.81 1.76 -8.27
C GLU A 56 5.12 2.82 -7.41
N ILE A 57 3.85 3.14 -7.72
CA ILE A 57 3.05 4.14 -6.99
C ILE A 57 3.00 3.90 -5.47
N PHE A 58 2.92 2.62 -5.03
CA PHE A 58 2.93 2.28 -3.61
C PHE A 58 4.29 2.53 -2.96
N SER A 59 5.37 2.38 -3.74
CA SER A 59 6.73 2.70 -3.30
C SER A 59 6.91 4.20 -3.13
N VAL A 60 6.47 4.99 -4.11
CA VAL A 60 6.55 6.46 -4.06
C VAL A 60 5.75 6.99 -2.88
N PHE A 61 4.50 6.53 -2.73
CA PHE A 61 3.66 6.91 -1.60
C PHE A 61 4.30 6.57 -0.26
N TYR A 62 4.81 5.34 -0.11
CA TYR A 62 5.49 4.92 1.12
C TYR A 62 6.65 5.86 1.48
N HIS A 63 7.54 6.20 0.53
CA HIS A 63 8.68 7.07 0.84
C HIS A 63 8.25 8.50 1.19
N LYS A 64 7.16 9.02 0.60
CA LYS A 64 6.61 10.32 1.02
C LYS A 64 6.01 10.27 2.42
N MET A 65 5.44 9.14 2.82
CA MET A 65 4.76 8.98 4.11
C MET A 65 5.65 8.44 5.24
N ALA A 66 6.80 7.82 4.94
CA ALA A 66 7.60 7.06 5.90
C ALA A 66 8.14 7.87 7.10
N PHE A 67 8.21 9.20 6.97
CA PHE A 67 8.70 10.10 8.02
C PHE A 67 7.58 10.80 8.80
N TYR A 68 6.32 10.52 8.48
CA TYR A 68 5.17 11.10 9.18
C TYR A 68 4.66 10.13 10.25
N PRO A 69 4.32 10.64 11.45
CA PRO A 69 3.65 9.85 12.45
C PRO A 69 2.23 9.57 11.95
N VAL A 70 1.91 8.29 11.72
CA VAL A 70 0.63 7.83 11.15
C VAL A 70 -0.15 6.95 12.12
N GLY A 71 0.51 6.36 13.12
CA GLY A 71 -0.07 5.55 14.20
C GLY A 71 0.05 6.17 15.60
N ASP A 72 0.25 5.30 16.59
CA ASP A 72 0.27 5.64 18.02
C ASP A 72 1.43 6.58 18.40
N GLU A 73 2.48 6.64 17.59
CA GLU A 73 3.60 7.57 17.76
C GLU A 73 3.16 9.04 17.75
N LYS A 74 1.96 9.35 17.24
CA LYS A 74 1.37 10.70 17.32
C LYS A 74 1.22 11.19 18.77
N GLU A 75 1.03 10.29 19.73
CA GLU A 75 0.86 10.64 21.15
C GLU A 75 2.11 11.29 21.77
N GLU A 76 3.28 11.10 21.16
CA GLU A 76 4.54 11.68 21.62
C GLU A 76 4.72 13.16 21.22
N TYR A 77 3.86 13.68 20.35
CA TYR A 77 3.98 15.04 19.78
C TYR A 77 2.95 16.00 20.35
N ASN A 78 3.34 17.28 20.47
CA ASN A 78 2.39 18.33 20.86
C ASN A 78 1.39 18.64 19.74
N LYS A 79 0.22 19.15 20.12
CA LYS A 79 -0.91 19.40 19.23
C LYS A 79 -0.59 20.37 18.07
N GLU A 80 0.11 21.47 18.33
CA GLU A 80 0.43 22.46 17.29
C GLU A 80 1.35 21.87 16.21
N PHE A 81 2.29 21.03 16.63
CA PHE A 81 3.18 20.32 15.71
C PHE A 81 2.41 19.31 14.84
N LEU A 82 1.50 18.55 15.44
CA LEU A 82 0.64 17.59 14.72
C LEU A 82 -0.27 18.29 13.71
N GLU A 83 -0.83 19.45 14.02
CA GLU A 83 -1.67 20.21 13.08
C GLU A 83 -0.88 20.61 11.82
N LYS A 84 0.36 21.06 11.97
CA LYS A 84 1.23 21.39 10.82
C LYS A 84 1.61 20.16 10.01
N LEU A 85 1.82 19.01 10.65
CA LEU A 85 2.09 17.75 9.96
C LEU A 85 0.87 17.24 9.21
N ASN A 86 -0.31 17.33 9.79
CA ASN A 86 -1.56 16.89 9.17
C ASN A 86 -1.83 17.61 7.86
N LEU A 87 -1.51 18.91 7.77
CA LEU A 87 -1.62 19.65 6.50
C LEU A 87 -0.71 19.05 5.41
N LYS A 88 0.52 18.66 5.76
CA LYS A 88 1.45 18.03 4.80
C LYS A 88 0.99 16.63 4.40
N ILE A 89 0.50 15.86 5.37
CA ILE A 89 -0.06 14.52 5.12
C ILE A 89 -1.25 14.64 4.18
N GLN A 90 -2.16 15.58 4.42
CA GLN A 90 -3.35 15.78 3.57
C GLN A 90 -2.97 16.08 2.11
N LEU A 91 -1.96 16.92 1.89
CA LEU A 91 -1.46 17.19 0.53
C LEU A 91 -0.95 15.92 -0.18
N ILE A 92 -0.29 15.02 0.56
CA ILE A 92 0.16 13.73 0.01
C ILE A 92 -1.06 12.83 -0.26
N LEU A 93 -2.05 12.79 0.64
CA LEU A 93 -3.26 12.00 0.42
C LEU A 93 -4.01 12.48 -0.83
N ASP A 94 -4.21 13.79 -0.97
CA ASP A 94 -4.90 14.38 -2.12
C ASP A 94 -4.17 14.06 -3.46
N GLU A 95 -2.83 14.01 -3.45
CA GLU A 95 -2.02 13.67 -4.62
C GLU A 95 -2.13 12.18 -4.99
N PHE A 96 -2.20 11.27 -4.02
CA PHE A 96 -2.02 9.84 -4.24
C PHE A 96 -3.29 8.98 -4.10
N GLU A 97 -4.33 9.47 -3.45
CA GLU A 97 -5.53 8.67 -3.14
C GLU A 97 -6.13 8.08 -4.41
N LYS A 98 -6.51 8.94 -5.36
CA LYS A 98 -7.13 8.48 -6.61
C LYS A 98 -6.22 7.54 -7.42
N PRO A 99 -4.94 7.86 -7.72
CA PRO A 99 -4.03 6.95 -8.40
C PRO A 99 -3.88 5.58 -7.73
N ILE A 100 -3.82 5.54 -6.40
CA ILE A 100 -3.71 4.28 -5.66
C ILE A 100 -5.00 3.48 -5.73
N LEU A 101 -6.17 4.13 -5.59
CA LEU A 101 -7.46 3.44 -5.73
C LEU A 101 -7.61 2.85 -7.14
N ASP A 102 -7.25 3.59 -8.18
CA ASP A 102 -7.25 3.08 -9.55
C ASP A 102 -6.31 1.87 -9.70
N LYS A 103 -5.15 1.91 -9.03
CA LYS A 103 -4.21 0.79 -9.02
C LYS A 103 -4.74 -0.43 -8.26
N CYS A 104 -5.44 -0.22 -7.15
CA CYS A 104 -6.12 -1.29 -6.42
C CYS A 104 -7.17 -1.98 -7.30
N GLU A 105 -7.94 -1.23 -8.09
CA GLU A 105 -8.86 -1.82 -9.06
C GLU A 105 -8.14 -2.63 -10.14
N GLU A 106 -7.05 -2.11 -10.67
CA GLU A 106 -6.22 -2.80 -11.67
C GLU A 106 -5.70 -4.14 -11.12
N ILE A 107 -5.17 -4.15 -9.89
CA ILE A 107 -4.74 -5.37 -9.20
C ILE A 107 -5.87 -6.39 -9.13
N ILE A 108 -7.08 -5.97 -8.76
CA ILE A 108 -8.24 -6.88 -8.67
C ILE A 108 -8.63 -7.44 -10.04
N LYS A 109 -8.64 -6.61 -11.08
CA LYS A 109 -9.03 -7.01 -12.45
C LYS A 109 -8.01 -7.95 -13.10
N ASN A 110 -6.72 -7.71 -12.89
CA ASN A 110 -5.63 -8.47 -13.50
C ASN A 110 -5.20 -9.72 -12.71
N SER A 111 -5.73 -9.91 -11.50
CA SER A 111 -5.44 -11.08 -10.66
C SER A 111 -6.51 -12.18 -10.73
N ILE A 112 -7.29 -12.22 -11.82
CA ILE A 112 -8.20 -13.35 -12.09
C ILE A 112 -7.33 -14.56 -12.44
N PHE A 113 -7.12 -15.40 -11.43
CA PHE A 113 -6.48 -16.71 -11.53
C PHE A 113 -7.41 -17.74 -12.16
#